data_AF-A0A9X1F9U5-F1
#
_entry.id   AF-A0A9X1F9U5-F1
#
_cell.length_a   1.000
_cell.length_b   1.000
_cell.length_c   1.000
_cell.angle_alpha   90.00
_cell.angle_beta   90.00
_cell.angle_gamma   90.00
#
_symmetry.space_group_name_H-M   'P 1'
#
loop_
_entity.id
_entity.type
_entity.pdbx_description
1 polymer ?
#
loop_
_entity_poly.entity_id
_entity_poly.type
_entity_poly.pdbx_seq_one_letter_code
_entity_poly.pdbx_strand_id
1 'polypeptide(L)'
;MELVLNQELETVPEPVVVSHYTTNGLLNSNYKSVVKENFSKSTTKSIFGIRQRLKSSQLNMVNHTSVILKLSVFAIALIVLF
;
A
#
# COMPACT_ATOMS: atom_id res chain seq x y z
N MET A 1 -30.33 -46.99 -30.00
CA MET A 1 -28.88 -46.89 -29.76
C MET A 1 -28.73 -46.34 -28.36
N GLU A 2 -28.27 -47.18 -27.44
CA GLU A 2 -28.20 -46.86 -26.02
C GLU A 2 -26.82 -46.28 -25.74
N LEU A 3 -26.77 -45.02 -25.33
CA LEU A 3 -25.53 -44.34 -24.99
C LEU A 3 -25.08 -44.79 -23.60
N VAL A 4 -24.33 -45.89 -23.58
CA VAL A 4 -23.64 -46.39 -22.39
C VAL A 4 -22.50 -45.41 -22.07
N LEU A 5 -22.76 -44.52 -21.12
CA LEU A 5 -21.80 -43.56 -20.58
C LEU A 5 -20.88 -44.27 -19.57
N ASN A 6 -19.93 -45.05 -20.07
CA ASN A 6 -18.81 -45.53 -19.26
C ASN A 6 -17.75 -44.42 -19.20
N GLN A 7 -18.00 -43.43 -18.36
CA GLN A 7 -16.97 -42.46 -18.00
C GLN A 7 -16.67 -42.66 -16.52
N GLU A 8 -15.60 -43.40 -16.27
CA GLU A 8 -14.95 -43.50 -14.97
C GLU A 8 -14.66 -42.07 -14.52
N LEU A 9 -15.48 -41.59 -13.58
CA LEU A 9 -15.45 -40.23 -13.08
C LEU A 9 -14.16 -40.12 -12.27
N GLU A 10 -13.10 -39.67 -12.93
CA GLU A 10 -11.80 -39.40 -12.32
C GLU A 10 -12.06 -38.53 -11.08
N THR A 11 -11.87 -39.14 -9.91
CA THR A 11 -12.27 -38.56 -8.63
C THR A 11 -11.52 -37.25 -8.44
N VAL A 12 -12.26 -36.14 -8.44
CA VAL A 12 -11.77 -34.83 -8.04
C VAL A 12 -11.07 -34.99 -6.68
N PRO A 13 -9.80 -34.57 -6.53
CA PRO A 13 -9.12 -34.65 -5.25
C PRO A 13 -9.97 -33.93 -4.19
N GLU A 14 -10.24 -34.58 -3.06
CA GLU A 14 -10.95 -33.95 -1.96
C GLU A 14 -10.33 -32.57 -1.67
N PRO A 15 -11.14 -31.51 -1.56
CA PRO A 15 -10.62 -30.19 -1.28
C PRO A 15 -9.85 -30.27 0.03
N VAL A 16 -8.54 -30.02 -0.05
CA VAL A 16 -7.68 -29.92 1.13
C VAL A 16 -8.37 -28.97 2.08
N VAL A 17 -8.81 -29.48 3.22
CA VAL A 17 -9.47 -28.70 4.27
C VAL A 17 -8.40 -27.81 4.88
N VAL A 18 -8.09 -26.71 4.19
CA VAL A 18 -7.27 -25.64 4.73
C VAL A 18 -8.13 -25.02 5.82
N SER A 19 -7.80 -25.30 7.07
CA SER A 19 -8.48 -24.70 8.21
C SER A 19 -8.41 -23.18 8.08
N HIS A 20 -9.50 -22.55 7.64
CA HIS A 20 -9.58 -21.11 7.38
C HIS A 20 -9.47 -20.25 8.67
N TYR A 21 -9.41 -20.91 9.83
CA TYR A 21 -9.44 -20.28 11.14
C TYR A 21 -8.20 -20.69 11.92
N THR A 22 -7.06 -20.10 11.56
CA THR A 22 -5.89 -20.11 12.45
C THR A 22 -6.21 -19.24 13.65
N THR A 23 -5.94 -19.73 14.86
CA THR A 23 -6.09 -18.98 16.13
C THR A 23 -5.20 -17.74 16.19
N ASN A 24 -4.22 -17.66 15.30
CA ASN A 24 -3.35 -16.51 15.07
C ASN A 24 -4.07 -15.48 14.20
N GLY A 25 -5.04 -14.76 14.78
CA GLY A 25 -5.89 -13.80 14.08
C GLY A 25 -5.21 -13.01 12.95
N LEU A 26 -5.98 -12.66 11.92
CA LEU A 26 -5.51 -12.13 10.63
C LEU A 26 -4.52 -10.96 10.73
N LEU A 27 -4.61 -10.16 11.79
CA LEU A 27 -3.77 -8.99 12.04
C LEU A 27 -2.66 -9.26 13.07
N ASN A 28 -1.93 -10.37 12.89
CA ASN A 28 -0.78 -10.70 13.73
C ASN A 28 0.50 -9.92 13.34
N SER A 29 1.54 -10.04 14.15
CA SER A 29 2.82 -9.35 13.93
C SER A 29 3.49 -9.72 12.59
N ASN A 30 3.32 -10.97 12.14
CA ASN A 30 3.82 -11.44 10.85
C ASN A 30 3.07 -10.76 9.69
N TYR A 31 1.74 -10.67 9.77
CA TYR A 31 0.94 -9.92 8.81
C TYR A 31 1.39 -8.46 8.74
N LYS A 32 1.62 -7.82 9.90
CA LYS A 32 2.12 -6.44 9.96
C LYS A 32 3.48 -6.28 9.27
N SER A 33 4.42 -7.21 9.46
CA SER A 33 5.73 -7.14 8.79
C SER A 33 5.60 -7.29 7.27
N VAL A 34 4.78 -8.24 6.81
CA VAL A 34 4.57 -8.48 5.37
C VAL A 34 3.93 -7.25 4.72
N VAL A 35 2.90 -6.66 5.32
CA VAL A 35 2.25 -5.46 4.79
C VAL A 35 3.23 -4.29 4.76
N LYS A 36 4.03 -4.08 5.81
CA LYS A 36 5.03 -3.01 5.85
C LYS A 36 6.10 -3.18 4.77
N GLU A 37 6.57 -4.40 4.57
CA GLU A 37 7.54 -4.71 3.52
C GLU A 37 6.96 -4.45 2.13
N ASN A 38 5.75 -4.92 1.84
CA ASN A 38 5.06 -4.68 0.57
C ASN A 38 4.75 -3.20 0.34
N PHE A 39 4.38 -2.47 1.39
CA PHE A 39 4.15 -1.03 1.33
C PHE A 39 5.44 -0.26 1.01
N SER A 40 6.57 -0.70 1.54
CA SER A 40 7.89 -0.05 1.32
C SER A 40 8.51 -0.45 -0.01
N LYS A 41 8.33 -1.71 -0.44
CA LYS A 41 8.80 -2.25 -1.72
C LYS A 41 7.79 -2.08 -2.86
N SER A 42 6.74 -1.29 -2.65
CA SER A 42 5.67 -1.08 -3.63
C SER A 42 6.24 -0.65 -5.00
N THR A 43 6.09 -1.52 -5.99
CA THR A 43 6.54 -1.30 -7.36
C THR A 43 5.99 -0.01 -7.96
N THR A 44 6.87 0.82 -8.51
CA THR A 44 6.53 2.12 -9.15
C THR A 44 5.62 2.01 -10.35
N LYS A 45 5.49 0.82 -10.94
CA LYS A 45 4.59 0.51 -12.07
C LYS A 45 3.17 0.11 -11.64
N SER A 46 2.91 -0.08 -10.34
CA SER A 46 1.57 -0.41 -9.83
C SER A 46 0.73 0.86 -9.63
N ILE A 47 -0.58 0.76 -9.89
CA ILE A 47 -1.56 1.83 -9.63
C ILE A 47 -1.48 2.30 -8.17
N PHE A 48 -1.33 1.35 -7.24
CA PHE A 48 -1.17 1.64 -5.81
C PHE A 48 0.10 2.46 -5.54
N GLY A 49 1.23 2.04 -6.10
CA GLY A 49 2.52 2.72 -5.94
C GLY A 49 2.51 4.13 -6.51
N ILE A 50 1.88 4.33 -7.68
CA ILE A 50 1.72 5.66 -8.30
C ILE A 50 0.89 6.56 -7.39
N ARG A 51 -0.28 6.09 -6.94
CA ARG A 51 -1.16 6.87 -6.05
C ARG A 51 -0.47 7.21 -4.73
N GLN A 52 0.25 6.25 -4.15
CA GLN A 52 0.98 6.45 -2.91
C GLN A 52 2.11 7.46 -3.06
N ARG A 53 2.87 7.40 -4.15
CA ARG A 53 3.96 8.36 -4.42
C ARG A 53 3.42 9.78 -4.56
N LEU A 54 2.31 9.97 -5.29
CA LEU A 54 1.66 11.27 -5.41
C LEU A 54 1.22 11.80 -4.03
N LYS A 55 0.58 10.96 -3.21
CA LYS A 55 0.14 11.33 -1.86
C LYS A 55 1.31 11.65 -0.92
N SER A 56 2.38 10.85 -0.98
CA SER A 56 3.60 11.11 -0.19
C SER A 56 4.29 12.39 -0.63
N SER A 57 4.32 12.67 -1.94
CA SER A 57 4.88 13.91 -2.48
C SER A 57 4.11 15.11 -1.96
N GLN A 58 2.77 15.10 -2.02
CA GLN A 58 1.95 16.18 -1.49
C GLN A 58 2.18 16.44 0.01
N LEU A 59 2.34 15.39 0.82
CA LEU A 59 2.59 15.54 2.26
C LEU A 59 4.01 16.00 2.59
N ASN A 60 5.01 15.58 1.80
CA ASN A 60 6.40 16.00 1.97
C ASN A 60 6.73 17.31 1.26
N MET A 61 5.82 17.86 0.46
CA MET A 61 6.03 19.11 -0.25
C MET A 61 5.90 20.27 0.73
N VAL A 62 7.00 20.54 1.44
CA VAL A 62 7.17 21.74 2.22
C VAL A 62 7.15 22.92 1.25
N ASN A 63 6.27 23.88 1.53
CA ASN A 63 6.10 25.03 0.67
C ASN A 63 7.23 26.05 0.93
N HIS A 64 8.43 25.73 0.43
CA HIS A 64 9.66 26.50 0.64
C HIS A 64 9.48 27.98 0.25
N THR A 65 8.72 28.25 -0.80
CA THR A 65 8.37 29.60 -1.24
C THR A 65 7.64 30.39 -0.15
N SER A 66 6.71 29.76 0.58
CA SER A 66 5.99 30.43 1.67
C SER A 66 6.92 30.79 2.83
N VAL A 67 7.86 29.90 3.16
CA VAL A 67 8.85 30.13 4.22
C VAL A 67 9.78 31.27 3.84
N ILE A 68 10.32 31.26 2.61
CA ILE A 68 11.22 32.30 2.09
C ILE A 68 10.52 33.66 2.06
N LEU A 69 9.26 33.71 1.60
CA LEU A 69 8.50 34.95 1.55
C LEU A 69 8.28 35.55 2.95
N LYS A 70 7.88 34.74 3.93
CA LYS A 70 7.70 35.19 5.32
C LYS A 70 9.01 35.69 5.92
N LEU A 71 10.11 34.97 5.67
CA LEU A 71 11.43 35.35 6.17
C LEU A 71 11.92 36.67 5.55
N SER A 72 11.70 36.86 4.24
CA SER A 72 12.06 38.09 3.54
C SER A 72 11.27 39.30 4.07
N VAL A 73 9.96 39.16 4.24
CA VAL A 73 9.11 40.22 4.82
C VAL A 73 9.58 40.58 6.24
N PHE A 74 9.91 39.59 7.06
CA PHE A 74 10.45 39.81 8.40
C PHE A 74 11.78 40.55 8.39
N ALA A 75 12.70 40.17 7.49
CA ALA A 75 13.99 40.84 7.33
C ALA A 75 13.83 42.32 6.92
N ILE A 76 12.92 42.62 5.98
CA ILE A 76 12.61 44.00 5.57
C ILE A 76 12.06 44.80 6.76
N ALA A 77 11.15 44.21 7.55
CA ALA A 77 10.61 44.87 8.73
C ALA A 77 11.70 45.23 9.75
N LEU A 78 12.70 44.36 9.95
CA LEU A 78 13.85 44.65 10.81
C LEU A 78 14.71 45.80 10.26
N ILE A 79 14.98 45.81 8.94
CA ILE A 79 15.76 46.88 8.29
C ILE A 79 15.06 48.24 8.39
N VAL A 80 13.71 48.27 8.38
CA VAL A 80 12.95 49.51 8.53
C VAL A 80 12.91 49.99 9.99
N LEU A 81 12.97 49.06 10.94
CA LEU A 81 12.81 49.35 12.36
C LEU A 81 14.14 49.76 13.05
N PHE A 82 15.28 49.27 12.55
CA PHE A 82 16.62 49.59 13.03
C PHE A 82 17.35 50.53 12.08
#